data_AF-A0A1Y5DG67-F1
#
_entry.id   AF-A0A1Y5DG67-F1
#
_cell.length_a   1.000
_cell.length_b   1.000
_cell.length_c   1.000
_cell.angle_alpha   90.00
_cell.angle_beta   90.00
_cell.angle_gamma   90.00
#
_symmetry.space_group_name_H-M   'P 1'
#
loop_
_entity.id
_entity.type
_entity.pdbx_description
1 polymer ?
#
loop_
_entity_poly.entity_id
_entity_poly.type
_entity_poly.pdbx_seq_one_letter_code
_entity_poly.pdbx_strand_id
1 'polypeptide(L)' 'MTKPSLRKLETDLKVNKTTLHNWKKNRPQLFEFIIESYKDRELLKQNLTQMIKQKQIIEEEITLTKQRVS' A
#
# COMPACT_ATOMS: atom_id res chain seq x y z
N MET A 1 -1.94 -15.34 -11.65
CA MET A 1 -2.14 -13.88 -11.90
C MET A 1 -1.68 -13.57 -13.31
N THR A 2 -2.53 -12.97 -14.14
CA THR A 2 -2.19 -12.58 -15.51
C THR A 2 -1.20 -11.41 -15.51
N LYS A 3 -0.14 -11.48 -16.31
CA LYS A 3 0.83 -10.38 -16.45
C LYS A 3 0.10 -9.13 -16.99
N PRO A 4 0.25 -7.96 -16.37
CA PRO A 4 -0.37 -6.73 -16.86
C PRO A 4 0.21 -6.36 -18.24
N SER A 5 -0.63 -5.79 -19.10
CA SER A 5 -0.23 -5.33 -20.43
C SER A 5 0.68 -4.09 -20.32
N LEU A 6 1.57 -3.90 -21.31
CA LEU A 6 2.47 -2.73 -21.37
C LEU A 6 1.70 -1.41 -21.24
N ARG A 7 0.55 -1.28 -21.90
CA ARG A 7 -0.29 -0.07 -21.87
C ARG A 7 -0.86 0.24 -20.48
N LYS A 8 -1.23 -0.80 -19.71
CA LYS A 8 -1.68 -0.61 -18.32
C LYS A 8 -0.52 -0.13 -17.44
N LEU A 9 0.68 -0.66 -17.65
CA LEU A 9 1.88 -0.22 -16.94
C LEU A 9 2.26 1.23 -17.29
N GLU A 10 2.11 1.68 -18.54
CA GLU A 10 2.32 3.08 -18.92
C GLU A 10 1.41 4.02 -18.12
N THR A 11 0.12 3.68 -18.03
CA THR A 11 -0.88 4.47 -17.31
C THR A 11 -0.65 4.45 -15.80
N ASP A 12 -0.47 3.27 -15.21
CA ASP A 12 -0.37 3.11 -13.76
C ASP A 12 0.91 3.75 -13.21
N LEU A 13 1.99 3.72 -13.99
CA LEU A 13 3.31 4.24 -13.59
C LEU A 13 3.59 5.65 -14.13
N LYS A 14 2.71 6.21 -14.98
CA LYS A 14 2.88 7.51 -15.64
C LYS A 14 4.22 7.66 -16.36
N VAL A 15 4.66 6.61 -17.05
CA VAL A 15 5.92 6.57 -17.81
C VAL A 15 5.66 6.39 -19.31
N ASN A 16 6.57 6.90 -20.15
CA ASN A 16 6.46 6.76 -21.59
C ASN A 16 6.98 5.40 -22.11
N LYS A 17 6.64 5.08 -23.36
CA LYS A 17 6.97 3.83 -24.04
C LYS A 17 8.48 3.54 -24.11
N THR A 18 9.31 4.57 -24.27
CA THR A 18 10.77 4.43 -24.35
C THR A 18 11.35 4.01 -23.00
N THR A 19 10.86 4.61 -21.91
CA THR A 19 11.20 4.21 -20.54
C THR A 19 10.80 2.74 -20.30
N LEU A 20 9.61 2.32 -20.72
CA LEU A 20 9.21 0.91 -20.63
C LEU A 20 10.06 -0.04 -21.49
N HIS A 21 10.53 0.44 -22.65
CA HIS A 21 11.44 -0.34 -23.48
C HIS A 21 12.80 -0.55 -22.80
N ASN A 22 13.36 0.49 -22.19
CA ASN A 22 14.61 0.38 -21.41
C ASN A 22 14.42 -0.55 -20.20
N TRP A 23 13.25 -0.51 -19.57
CA TRP A 23 12.88 -1.41 -18.50
C TRP A 23 12.74 -2.87 -18.95
N LYS A 24 12.48 -3.14 -20.25
CA LYS A 24 12.40 -4.51 -20.78
C LYS A 24 13.71 -5.28 -20.58
N LYS A 25 14.86 -4.60 -20.58
CA LYS A 25 16.18 -5.20 -20.32
C LYS A 25 16.31 -5.69 -18.87
N ASN A 26 15.70 -4.99 -17.92
CA ASN A 26 15.70 -5.31 -16.47
C ASN A 26 14.32 -5.78 -15.99
N ARG A 27 13.53 -6.37 -16.89
CA ARG A 27 12.10 -6.66 -16.70
C ARG A 27 11.79 -7.47 -15.43
N PRO A 28 12.53 -8.54 -15.07
CA PRO A 28 12.25 -9.31 -13.87
C PRO A 28 12.36 -8.48 -12.58
N GLN A 29 13.45 -7.75 -12.42
CA GLN A 29 13.73 -6.92 -11.23
C GLN A 29 12.72 -5.80 -11.06
N LEU A 30 12.30 -5.16 -12.16
CA LEU A 30 11.28 -4.13 -12.10
C LEU A 30 9.92 -4.70 -11.70
N PHE A 31 9.51 -5.85 -12.26
CA PHE A 31 8.23 -6.48 -11.89
C PHE A 31 8.23 -6.87 -10.41
N GLU A 32 9.33 -7.38 -9.91
CA GLU A 32 9.53 -7.69 -8.50
C GLU A 32 9.39 -6.43 -7.64
N PHE A 33 10.12 -5.36 -7.95
CA PHE A 33 10.02 -4.06 -7.28
C PHE A 33 8.60 -3.50 -7.26
N ILE A 34 7.88 -3.54 -8.40
CA ILE A 34 6.50 -3.08 -8.49
C ILE A 34 5.61 -3.94 -7.57
N ILE A 35 5.71 -5.27 -7.64
CA ILE A 35 4.90 -6.17 -6.81
C ILE A 35 5.16 -5.94 -5.31
N GLU A 36 6.42 -5.79 -4.91
CA GLU A 36 6.80 -5.46 -3.54
C GLU A 36 6.20 -4.14 -3.09
N SER A 37 6.28 -3.09 -3.91
CA SER A 37 5.68 -1.79 -3.58
C SER A 37 4.16 -1.85 -3.36
N TYR A 38 3.45 -2.70 -4.12
CA TYR A 38 2.02 -2.91 -3.91
C TYR A 38 1.74 -3.69 -2.62
N LYS A 39 2.56 -4.70 -2.28
CA LYS A 39 2.44 -5.43 -1.01
C LYS A 39 2.68 -4.50 0.18
N ASP A 40 3.70 -3.65 0.11
CA ASP A 40 4.00 -2.67 1.16
C ASP A 40 2.85 -1.70 1.35
N ARG A 41 2.25 -1.23 0.25
CA ARG A 41 1.08 -0.35 0.32
C ARG A 41 -0.13 -1.03 0.99
N GLU A 42 -0.39 -2.30 0.68
CA GLU A 42 -1.47 -3.05 1.33
C GLU A 42 -1.19 -3.27 2.82
N LEU A 43 0.05 -3.60 3.18
CA LEU A 43 0.49 -3.72 4.57
C LEU A 43 0.30 -2.40 5.33
N LEU A 44 0.66 -1.27 4.72
CA LEU A 44 0.47 0.06 5.31
C LEU A 44 -1.02 0.38 5.56
N LYS A 45 -1.92 0.00 4.63
CA LYS A 45 -3.38 0.15 4.84
C LYS A 45 -3.88 -0.71 5.99
N GLN A 46 -3.40 -1.95 6.10
CA GLN A 46 -3.76 -2.85 7.19
C GLN A 46 -3.30 -2.28 8.54
N ASN A 47 -2.06 -1.82 8.63
CA ASN A 47 -1.51 -1.18 9.82
C ASN A 47 -2.31 0.08 10.19
N LEU A 48 -2.66 0.92 9.22
CA LEU A 48 -3.51 2.09 9.45
C LEU A 48 -4.87 1.72 10.05
N THR A 49 -5.50 0.68 9.51
CA THR A 49 -6.78 0.17 10.02
C THR A 49 -6.66 -0.30 11.46
N GLN A 50 -5.57 -1.01 11.79
CA GLN A 50 -5.30 -1.46 13.15
C GLN A 50 -5.06 -0.28 14.12
N MET A 51 -4.30 0.73 13.70
CA MET A 51 -4.08 1.94 14.52
C MET A 51 -5.38 2.67 14.82
N ILE A 52 -6.28 2.80 13.84
CA ILE A 52 -7.61 3.41 14.04
C ILE A 52 -8.40 2.62 15.09
N LYS A 53 -8.41 1.28 14.98
CA LYS A 53 -9.11 0.41 15.95
C LYS A 53 -8.53 0.55 17.36
N GLN A 54 -7.20 0.57 17.49
CA GLN A 54 -6.53 0.75 18.78
C GLN A 54 -6.87 2.11 19.40
N LYS A 55 -6.88 3.18 18.59
CA LYS A 55 -7.28 4.51 19.03
C LYS A 55 -8.69 4.51 19.61
N GLN A 56 -9.66 3.89 18.93
CA GLN A 56 -11.04 3.82 19.41
C GLN A 56 -11.16 3.12 20.77
N ILE A 57 -10.46 1.99 20.95
CA ILE A 57 -10.43 1.26 22.22
C ILE A 57 -9.87 2.14 23.35
N ILE A 58 -8.80 2.87 23.07
CA ILE A 58 -8.18 3.78 24.05
C ILE A 58 -9.14 4.93 24.40
N GLU A 59 -9.81 5.53 23.43
CA GLU A 59 -10.80 6.60 23.66
C GLU A 59 -11.98 6.13 24.51
N GLU A 60 -12.46 4.90 24.29
CA GLU A 60 -13.50 4.27 25.09
C GLU A 60 -13.04 4.04 26.53
N GLU A 61 -11.85 3.47 26.74
CA GLU A 61 -11.32 3.24 28.10
C GLU A 61 -11.05 4.55 28.85
N ILE A 62 -10.57 5.60 28.15
CA ILE A 62 -10.43 6.94 28.73
C ILE A 62 -11.79 7.44 29.23
N THR A 63 -12.85 7.24 28.44
CA THR A 63 -14.21 7.68 28.81
C THR A 63 -14.73 6.92 30.02
N LEU A 64 -14.59 5.59 30.05
CA LEU A 64 -14.96 4.75 31.20
C LEU A 64 -14.18 5.12 32.45
N THR A 65 -12.87 5.36 32.31
CA THR A 65 -12.02 5.75 33.44
C THR A 65 -12.42 7.11 33.99
N LYS A 66 -12.72 8.09 33.14
CA LYS A 66 -13.25 9.40 33.58
C LYS A 66 -14.53 9.25 34.41
N GLN A 67 -15.45 8.36 34.00
CA GLN A 67 -16.67 8.09 34.75
C GLN A 67 -16.41 7.41 36.11
N ARG A 68 -15.38 6.56 36.21
CA ARG A 68 -15.02 5.87 37.46
C ARG A 68 -14.38 6.79 38.50
N VAL A 69 -13.68 7.83 38.06
CA VAL A 69 -12.95 8.76 38.95
C VAL A 69 -13.69 10.06 39.23
N SER A 70 -14.81 10.34 38.53
CA SER A 70 -15.70 11.47 38.80
C SER A 70 -16.72 11.10 39.87
#